data_AF-A0A8J6QQP8-F1
#
_entry.id   AF-A0A8J6QQP8-F1
#
_cell.length_a   1.000
_cell.length_b   1.000
_cell.length_c   1.000
_cell.angle_alpha   90.00
_cell.angle_beta   90.00
_cell.angle_gamma   90.00
#
_symmetry.space_group_name_H-M   'P 1'
#
loop_
_entity.id
_entity.type
_entity.pdbx_description
1 polymer ?
#
loop_
_entity_poly.entity_id
_entity_poly.type
_entity_poly.pdbx_seq_one_letter_code
_entity_poly.pdbx_strand_id
1 'polypeptide(L)'
;MTKGFSSLLQVIVTIVALCSFAAANAETVAPKDPQMAWQQVVNGAVLIDVRTTEEFQQGHLAGAINIPYELIVAGVQHHQLGPDTDIVVYCRSGRRSGIAEQQLNQAGYSKVYNGGGFISLLESPHNPHQ
;
A
#
# COMPACT_ATOMS: atom_id res chain seq x y z
N MET A 1 -4.87 50.52 -48.81
CA MET A 1 -5.87 50.07 -47.83
C MET A 1 -5.64 48.59 -47.56
N THR A 2 -4.95 48.29 -46.47
CA THR A 2 -4.47 46.97 -46.06
C THR A 2 -5.63 46.15 -45.48
N LYS A 3 -5.94 45.01 -46.09
CA LYS A 3 -6.80 43.98 -45.46
C LYS A 3 -5.94 43.19 -44.48
N GLY A 4 -6.24 43.37 -43.20
CA GLY A 4 -5.51 42.85 -42.06
C GLY A 4 -6.01 41.49 -41.58
N PHE A 5 -5.08 40.79 -40.94
CA PHE A 5 -5.27 40.00 -39.72
C PHE A 5 -6.44 39.00 -39.68
N SER A 6 -6.30 37.88 -40.41
CA SER A 6 -7.10 36.67 -40.16
C SER A 6 -6.26 35.39 -40.27
N SER A 7 -5.10 35.36 -39.60
CA SER A 7 -4.30 34.12 -39.47
C SER A 7 -3.62 33.93 -38.11
N LEU A 8 -3.77 34.87 -37.18
CA LEU A 8 -3.13 34.78 -35.87
C LEU A 8 -4.05 34.16 -34.79
N LEU A 9 -5.37 34.23 -34.96
CA LEU A 9 -6.33 33.76 -33.96
C LEU A 9 -6.54 32.24 -33.99
N GLN A 10 -6.40 31.60 -35.15
CA GLN A 10 -6.57 30.15 -35.31
C GLN A 10 -5.35 29.33 -34.82
N VAL A 11 -4.15 29.92 -34.80
CA VAL A 11 -2.94 29.22 -34.33
C VAL A 11 -2.91 29.14 -32.79
N ILE A 12 -3.51 30.11 -32.10
CA ILE A 12 -3.54 30.16 -30.64
C ILE A 12 -4.49 29.10 -30.06
N VAL A 13 -5.60 28.80 -30.74
CA VAL A 13 -6.60 27.82 -30.25
C VAL A 13 -6.07 26.37 -30.31
N THR A 14 -5.16 26.05 -31.22
CA THR A 14 -4.61 24.69 -31.36
C THR A 14 -3.50 24.36 -30.36
N ILE A 15 -2.76 25.37 -29.87
CA ILE A 15 -1.67 25.17 -28.90
C ILE A 15 -2.21 24.91 -27.48
N VAL A 16 -3.36 25.48 -27.13
CA VAL A 16 -3.98 25.31 -25.81
C VAL A 16 -4.58 23.90 -25.63
N ALA A 17 -4.95 23.21 -26.71
CA ALA A 17 -5.57 21.89 -26.66
C ALA A 17 -4.59 20.71 -26.44
N LEU A 18 -3.27 20.93 -26.54
CA LEU A 18 -2.26 19.88 -26.34
C LEU A 18 -1.69 19.78 -24.92
N CYS A 19 -2.03 20.71 -24.01
CA CYS A 19 -1.49 20.71 -22.65
C CYS A 19 -2.37 20.03 -21.60
N SER A 20 -3.50 19.46 -22.01
CA SER A 20 -4.54 19.01 -21.06
C SER A 20 -4.98 17.58 -21.35
N PHE A 21 -4.12 16.58 -21.20
CA PHE A 21 -4.55 15.19 -20.89
C PHE A 21 -3.34 14.28 -20.64
N ALA A 22 -2.66 14.47 -19.51
CA ALA A 22 -1.87 13.41 -18.86
C ALA A 22 -1.58 13.79 -17.41
N ALA A 23 -2.63 14.02 -16.61
CA ALA A 23 -2.50 13.77 -15.19
C ALA A 23 -2.47 12.24 -15.03
N ALA A 24 -1.29 11.65 -15.18
CA ALA A 24 -1.07 10.28 -14.78
C ALA A 24 -1.37 10.21 -13.28
N ASN A 25 -2.45 9.52 -12.92
CA ASN A 25 -2.77 9.25 -11.53
C ASN A 25 -1.60 8.45 -10.95
N ALA A 26 -0.73 9.12 -10.21
CA ALA A 26 0.17 8.44 -9.31
C ALA A 26 -0.72 7.78 -8.26
N GLU A 27 -0.97 6.48 -8.39
CA GLU A 27 -1.51 5.70 -7.28
C GLU A 27 -0.58 5.95 -6.10
N THR A 28 -1.08 6.68 -5.10
CA THR A 28 -0.34 6.96 -3.87
C THR A 28 -0.09 5.63 -3.19
N VAL A 29 1.07 5.03 -3.43
CA VAL A 29 1.54 3.90 -2.62
C VAL A 29 1.58 4.44 -1.20
N ALA A 30 0.73 3.91 -0.33
CA ALA A 30 0.66 4.36 1.05
C ALA A 30 2.09 4.29 1.66
N PRO A 31 2.53 5.34 2.36
CA PRO A 31 3.88 5.37 2.90
C PRO A 31 4.08 4.23 3.89
N LYS A 32 5.25 3.58 3.82
CA LYS A 32 5.68 2.61 4.82
C LYS A 32 5.92 3.35 6.14
N ASP A 33 5.06 3.14 7.12
CA ASP A 33 5.12 3.85 8.40
C ASP A 33 5.01 2.84 9.57
N PRO A 34 6.15 2.46 10.17
CA PRO A 34 6.17 1.56 11.33
C PRO A 34 5.42 2.09 12.55
N GLN A 35 5.34 3.40 12.74
CA GLN A 35 4.61 3.99 13.87
C GLN A 35 3.10 3.84 13.65
N MET A 36 2.62 4.22 12.47
CA MET A 36 1.21 4.04 12.10
C MET A 36 0.81 2.57 12.14
N ALA A 37 1.66 1.67 11.64
CA ALA A 37 1.41 0.23 11.70
C ALA A 37 1.21 -0.27 13.14
N TRP A 38 2.11 0.07 14.08
CA TRP A 38 1.94 -0.32 15.48
C TRP A 38 0.71 0.31 16.12
N GLN A 39 0.40 1.57 15.78
CA GLN A 39 -0.83 2.21 16.25
C GLN A 39 -2.09 1.43 15.82
N GLN A 40 -2.13 0.92 14.59
CA GLN A 40 -3.26 0.10 14.13
C GLN A 40 -3.32 -1.25 14.85
N VAL A 41 -2.17 -1.91 15.06
CA VAL A 41 -2.13 -3.16 15.83
C VAL A 41 -2.63 -2.96 17.26
N VAL A 42 -2.23 -1.86 17.92
CA VAL A 42 -2.74 -1.49 19.26
C VAL A 42 -4.25 -1.23 19.23
N ASN A 43 -4.78 -0.71 18.13
CA ASN A 43 -6.21 -0.50 17.92
C ASN A 43 -6.98 -1.78 17.52
N GLY A 44 -6.30 -2.93 17.43
CA GLY A 44 -6.91 -4.23 17.15
C GLY A 44 -6.78 -4.72 15.71
N ALA A 45 -5.96 -4.07 14.87
CA ALA A 45 -5.68 -4.57 13.53
C ALA A 45 -4.95 -5.92 13.55
N VAL A 46 -5.27 -6.78 12.59
CA VAL A 46 -4.62 -8.07 12.43
C VAL A 46 -3.23 -7.87 11.82
N LEU A 47 -2.19 -8.29 12.53
CA LEU A 47 -0.81 -8.24 12.06
C LEU A 47 -0.48 -9.49 11.24
N ILE A 48 -0.09 -9.30 9.97
CA ILE A 48 0.19 -10.39 9.03
C ILE A 48 1.63 -10.29 8.53
N ASP A 49 2.40 -11.36 8.78
CA ASP A 49 3.71 -11.57 8.18
C ASP A 49 3.54 -12.26 6.82
N VAL A 50 3.87 -11.54 5.75
CA VAL A 50 3.71 -12.03 4.37
C VAL A 50 4.98 -12.65 3.78
N ARG A 51 5.95 -12.97 4.65
CA ARG A 51 7.13 -13.76 4.31
C ARG A 51 6.78 -15.25 4.17
N THR A 52 7.77 -16.05 3.75
CA THR A 52 7.60 -17.50 3.71
C THR A 52 7.45 -18.07 5.12
N THR A 53 6.90 -19.27 5.21
CA THR A 53 6.76 -20.02 6.47
C THR A 53 8.11 -20.21 7.16
N GLU A 54 9.17 -20.47 6.40
CA GLU A 54 10.52 -20.68 6.94
C GLU A 54 11.07 -19.39 7.57
N GLU A 55 10.91 -18.24 6.89
CA GLU A 55 11.30 -16.94 7.45
C GLU A 55 10.52 -16.59 8.72
N PHE A 56 9.23 -16.94 8.77
CA PHE A 56 8.38 -16.73 9.95
C PHE A 56 8.80 -17.63 11.12
N GLN A 57 9.08 -18.91 10.86
CA GLN A 57 9.54 -19.86 11.89
C GLN A 57 10.91 -19.50 12.48
N GLN A 58 11.78 -18.83 11.71
CA GLN A 58 13.06 -18.32 12.19
C GLN A 58 12.93 -17.11 13.11
N GLY A 59 11.74 -16.49 13.17
CA GLY A 59 11.44 -15.34 14.03
C GLY A 59 10.47 -14.38 13.36
N HIS A 60 9.51 -13.87 14.12
CA HIS A 60 8.45 -12.98 13.66
C HIS A 60 8.01 -12.04 14.78
N LEU A 61 7.22 -11.02 14.44
CA LEU A 61 6.67 -10.09 15.42
C LEU A 61 5.61 -10.79 16.27
N ALA A 62 5.60 -10.53 17.57
CA ALA A 62 4.63 -11.15 18.48
C ALA A 62 3.18 -10.84 18.03
N GLY A 63 2.32 -11.85 18.08
CA GLY A 63 0.92 -11.75 17.66
C GLY A 63 0.68 -11.78 16.15
N ALA A 64 1.73 -11.83 15.31
CA ALA A 64 1.57 -11.94 13.87
C ALA A 64 1.08 -13.33 13.45
N ILE A 65 0.20 -13.39 12.45
CA ILE A 65 -0.11 -14.62 11.70
C ILE A 65 0.70 -14.65 10.40
N ASN A 66 1.09 -15.83 9.93
CA ASN A 66 1.82 -15.96 8.67
C ASN A 66 0.88 -16.26 7.51
N ILE A 67 0.87 -15.39 6.51
CA ILE A 67 0.18 -15.62 5.24
C ILE A 67 1.10 -15.13 4.12
N PRO A 68 1.86 -16.01 3.44
CA PRO A 68 2.74 -15.63 2.34
C PRO A 68 2.01 -14.78 1.30
N TYR A 69 2.66 -13.73 0.78
CA TYR A 69 1.98 -12.75 -0.08
C TYR A 69 1.35 -13.40 -1.33
N GLU A 70 1.93 -14.50 -1.83
CA GLU A 70 1.41 -15.28 -2.95
C GLU A 70 0.00 -15.86 -2.69
N LEU A 71 -0.35 -16.04 -1.43
CA LEU A 71 -1.61 -16.62 -0.97
C LEU A 71 -2.49 -15.61 -0.23
N ILE A 72 -2.12 -14.31 -0.19
CA ILE A 72 -2.68 -13.36 0.78
C ILE A 72 -4.21 -13.30 0.76
N VAL A 73 -4.83 -13.21 -0.42
CA VAL A 73 -6.28 -13.09 -0.57
C VAL A 73 -6.99 -14.35 -0.09
N ALA A 74 -6.52 -15.52 -0.51
CA ALA A 74 -7.10 -16.80 -0.07
C ALA A 74 -6.87 -17.04 1.43
N GLY A 75 -5.71 -16.62 1.95
CA GLY A 75 -5.35 -16.76 3.35
C GLY A 75 -6.23 -15.91 4.26
N VAL A 76 -6.42 -14.62 3.96
CA VAL A 76 -7.29 -13.75 4.80
C VAL A 76 -8.74 -14.26 4.81
N GLN A 77 -9.23 -14.80 3.68
CA GLN A 77 -10.54 -15.43 3.59
C GLN A 77 -10.61 -16.73 4.41
N HIS A 78 -9.58 -17.57 4.36
CA HIS A 78 -9.48 -18.78 5.16
C HIS A 78 -9.51 -18.46 6.67
N HIS A 79 -8.86 -17.37 7.07
CA HIS A 79 -8.91 -16.82 8.43
C HIS A 79 -10.20 -16.05 8.75
N GLN A 80 -11.19 -16.05 7.85
CA GLN A 80 -12.48 -15.40 8.02
C GLN A 80 -12.37 -13.88 8.26
N LEU A 81 -11.31 -13.26 7.77
CA LEU A 81 -11.12 -11.80 7.82
C LEU A 81 -11.96 -11.16 6.71
N GLY A 82 -12.94 -10.36 7.10
CA GLY A 82 -13.82 -9.66 6.17
C GLY A 82 -13.16 -8.40 5.55
N PRO A 83 -13.73 -7.84 4.47
CA PRO A 83 -13.18 -6.67 3.77
C PRO A 83 -13.02 -5.40 4.62
N ASP A 84 -13.79 -5.28 5.71
CA ASP A 84 -13.75 -4.14 6.65
C ASP A 84 -12.77 -4.33 7.82
N THR A 85 -12.05 -5.47 7.85
CA THR A 85 -11.04 -5.78 8.87
C THR A 85 -9.82 -4.91 8.67
N ASP A 86 -9.36 -4.28 9.75
CA ASP A 86 -8.11 -3.54 9.77
C ASP A 86 -6.94 -4.53 9.71
N ILE A 87 -6.10 -4.44 8.69
CA ILE A 87 -5.01 -5.39 8.43
C ILE A 87 -3.70 -4.64 8.31
N VAL A 88 -2.69 -5.04 9.06
CA VAL A 88 -1.32 -4.57 8.92
C VAL A 88 -0.48 -5.68 8.30
N VAL A 89 0.11 -5.43 7.12
CA VAL A 89 1.02 -6.37 6.45
C VAL A 89 2.47 -5.92 6.60
N TYR A 90 3.38 -6.84 6.88
CA TYR A 90 4.81 -6.59 6.86
C TYR A 90 5.57 -7.75 6.20
N CYS A 91 6.81 -7.49 5.78
CA CYS A 91 7.68 -8.53 5.26
C CYS A 91 9.14 -8.29 5.65
N ARG A 92 10.11 -8.85 4.93
CA ARG A 92 11.54 -8.61 5.25
C ARG A 92 11.97 -7.15 5.08
N SER A 93 11.67 -6.53 3.94
CA SER A 93 12.16 -5.18 3.57
C SER A 93 11.06 -4.21 3.09
N GLY A 94 9.80 -4.60 3.23
CA GLY A 94 8.64 -3.81 2.79
C GLY A 94 8.20 -3.99 1.32
N ARG A 95 8.91 -4.77 0.49
CA ARG A 95 8.51 -4.98 -0.91
C ARG A 95 7.30 -5.92 -1.03
N ARG A 96 7.37 -7.10 -0.41
CA ARG A 96 6.29 -8.11 -0.46
C ARG A 96 5.02 -7.63 0.26
N SER A 97 5.17 -6.85 1.32
CA SER A 97 4.03 -6.23 2.01
C SER A 97 3.33 -5.18 1.14
N GLY A 98 4.04 -4.44 0.29
CA GLY A 98 3.40 -3.57 -0.71
C GLY A 98 2.62 -4.34 -1.77
N ILE A 99 3.14 -5.50 -2.20
CA ILE A 99 2.40 -6.39 -3.12
C ILE A 99 1.15 -6.93 -2.43
N ALA A 100 1.28 -7.41 -1.18
CA ALA A 100 0.17 -7.93 -0.40
C ALA A 100 -0.92 -6.88 -0.16
N GLU A 101 -0.53 -5.64 0.19
CA GLU A 101 -1.43 -4.50 0.32
C GLU A 101 -2.21 -4.25 -0.98
N GLN A 102 -1.50 -4.18 -2.12
CA GLN A 102 -2.15 -3.99 -3.41
C GLN A 102 -3.14 -5.12 -3.75
N GLN A 103 -2.75 -6.38 -3.52
CA GLN A 103 -3.62 -7.55 -3.78
C GLN A 103 -4.88 -7.53 -2.92
N LEU A 104 -4.76 -7.18 -1.63
CA LEU A 104 -5.89 -7.06 -0.72
C LEU A 104 -6.81 -5.90 -1.10
N ASN A 105 -6.23 -4.74 -1.42
CA ASN A 105 -7.00 -3.58 -1.90
C ASN A 105 -7.79 -3.92 -3.18
N GLN A 106 -7.17 -4.63 -4.13
CA GLN A 106 -7.84 -5.11 -5.34
C GLN A 106 -8.94 -6.14 -5.07
N ALA A 107 -8.81 -6.90 -3.98
CA ALA A 107 -9.81 -7.86 -3.52
C ALA A 107 -10.92 -7.21 -2.65
N GLY A 108 -10.91 -5.89 -2.48
CA GLY A 108 -11.95 -5.13 -1.76
C GLY A 108 -11.68 -4.89 -0.28
N TYR A 109 -10.53 -5.28 0.25
CA TYR A 109 -10.13 -4.96 1.62
C TYR A 109 -9.69 -3.49 1.66
N SER A 110 -10.44 -2.64 2.33
CA SER A 110 -10.24 -1.18 2.24
C SER A 110 -9.31 -0.60 3.30
N LYS A 111 -8.96 -1.39 4.33
CA LYS A 111 -8.22 -0.95 5.51
C LYS A 111 -6.95 -1.76 5.70
N VAL A 112 -6.10 -1.70 4.68
CA VAL A 112 -4.82 -2.41 4.65
C VAL A 112 -3.70 -1.40 4.80
N TYR A 113 -2.77 -1.67 5.73
CA TYR A 113 -1.67 -0.80 6.08
C TYR A 113 -0.34 -1.51 5.89
N ASN A 114 0.57 -0.90 5.13
CA ASN A 114 1.91 -1.43 4.92
C ASN A 114 2.88 -1.05 6.05
N GLY A 115 3.12 -1.99 6.97
CA GLY A 115 4.08 -1.80 8.08
C GLY A 115 5.54 -1.87 7.66
N GLY A 116 5.84 -2.23 6.41
CA GLY A 116 7.19 -2.23 5.88
C GLY A 116 8.02 -3.47 6.24
N GLY A 117 9.23 -3.25 6.74
CA GLY A 117 10.22 -4.31 7.00
C GLY A 117 10.20 -4.83 8.43
N PHE A 118 10.50 -6.11 8.61
CA PHE A 118 10.52 -6.80 9.90
C PHE A 118 11.42 -6.11 10.92
N ILE A 119 12.66 -5.79 10.54
CA ILE A 119 13.62 -5.11 11.42
C ILE A 119 13.13 -3.70 11.77
N SER A 120 12.59 -2.96 10.80
CA SER A 120 12.05 -1.61 11.03
C SER A 120 10.89 -1.58 12.03
N LEU A 121 10.02 -2.59 12.00
CA LEU A 121 8.94 -2.73 12.98
C LEU A 121 9.46 -3.22 14.33
N LEU A 122 10.37 -4.21 14.33
CA LEU A 122 10.94 -4.78 15.55
C LEU A 122 11.67 -3.72 16.38
N GLU A 123 12.49 -2.90 15.72
CA GLU A 123 13.30 -1.85 16.34
C GLU A 123 12.53 -0.53 16.54
N SER A 124 11.28 -0.43 16.06
CA SER A 124 10.47 0.77 16.25
C SER A 124 10.24 1.07 17.73
N PRO A 125 10.47 2.31 18.21
CA PRO A 125 10.17 2.71 19.59
C PRO A 125 8.70 2.55 20.02
N HIS A 126 7.81 2.31 19.06
CA HIS A 126 6.38 2.13 19.26
C HIS A 126 5.96 0.66 19.25
N ASN A 127 6.91 -0.28 19.09
CA ASN A 127 6.63 -1.70 19.24
C ASN A 127 6.22 -1.99 20.70
N PRO A 128 4.98 -2.45 20.96
CA PRO A 128 4.47 -2.66 22.32
C PRO A 128 5.11 -3.86 23.04
N HIS A 129 6.00 -4.59 22.36
CA HIS A 129 6.67 -5.78 22.86
C HIS A 129 8.19 -5.59 23.07
N GLN A 130 8.68 -4.34 23.03
CA GLN A 130 10.05 -4.02 23.45
C GLN A 130 10.23 -4.06 24.96
#